data_AF-A0A398DGH1-F1
#
_entry.id   AF-A0A398DGH1-F1
#
_cell.length_a   1.000
_cell.length_b   1.000
_cell.length_c   1.000
_cell.angle_alpha   90.00
_cell.angle_beta   90.00
_cell.angle_gamma   90.00
#
_symmetry.space_group_name_H-M   'P 1'
#
loop_
_entity.id
_entity.type
_entity.pdbx_description
1 polymer ?
#
loop_
_entity_poly.entity_id
_entity_poly.type
_entity_poly.pdbx_seq_one_letter_code
_entity_poly.pdbx_strand_id
1 'polypeptide(L)'
;MLISCPECNTKVSDKAHVCPHCGFRIDTLTRCSDCGRLVRPGTAVCPGCGYLFAQKAEEATLPSEELYQADELAFVATPDGDVIVPLSLSGQEEGSSEPGPSDRTHPGRRPLKLAWMRKLIVPAVLALILLVALRPHPLTYHVAAIDPQFGISESEVESILQDAAGRWNVALKKTAIRIDTGTKGSAISFVFDYRQEYQNSVAAIDSRYSYLDSTNVAISQERSSLDLEQSRVDREYESLNSDITYWNSRGGATGATYDSLMARRKTYSADSQTLKRNSTTLNQEVSTYNAHLGEYKKTLALAEEQFKLAGGSTTENAIGIYDPSDCSITVYSYSDPQHLRLILMHELGHALGCGHTNVQGSIMYPELTSATSLANPVPTAQDLELVGGN
;
A
#
# COMPACT_ATOMS: atom_id res chain seq x y z
N MET A 1 26.56 -21.97 -29.20
CA MET A 1 25.85 -21.07 -28.25
C MET A 1 24.46 -20.77 -28.79
N LEU A 2 23.54 -20.28 -27.97
CA LEU A 2 22.24 -19.83 -28.45
C LEU A 2 22.32 -18.33 -28.76
N ILE A 3 21.77 -17.91 -29.89
CA ILE A 3 21.69 -16.52 -30.36
C ILE A 3 20.24 -16.17 -30.63
N SER A 4 19.86 -14.90 -30.51
CA SER A 4 18.52 -14.43 -30.91
C SER A 4 18.47 -14.25 -32.43
N CYS A 5 17.46 -14.84 -33.08
CA CYS A 5 17.21 -14.62 -34.50
C CYS A 5 16.88 -13.13 -34.75
N PRO A 6 17.56 -12.44 -35.69
CA PRO A 6 17.34 -11.00 -35.92
C PRO A 6 15.98 -10.67 -36.56
N GLU A 7 15.24 -11.67 -37.05
CA GLU A 7 13.92 -11.49 -37.66
C GLU A 7 12.77 -11.76 -36.69
N CYS A 8 12.86 -12.80 -35.84
CA CYS A 8 11.76 -13.22 -34.96
C CYS A 8 12.11 -13.23 -33.46
N ASN A 9 13.33 -12.82 -33.11
CA ASN A 9 13.87 -12.72 -31.75
C ASN A 9 13.87 -14.02 -30.92
N THR A 10 13.59 -15.17 -31.53
CA THR A 10 13.62 -16.47 -30.85
C THR A 10 15.06 -16.98 -30.69
N LYS A 11 15.38 -17.63 -29.56
CA LYS A 11 16.69 -18.24 -29.33
C LYS A 11 16.90 -19.45 -30.24
N VAL A 12 17.95 -19.41 -31.04
CA VAL A 12 18.33 -20.45 -32.00
C VAL A 12 19.82 -20.75 -31.87
N SER A 13 20.28 -21.93 -32.28
CA SER A 13 21.71 -22.23 -32.23
C SER A 13 22.49 -21.32 -33.20
N ASP A 14 23.65 -20.83 -32.76
CA ASP A 14 24.64 -20.13 -33.60
C ASP A 14 25.24 -21.00 -34.71
N LYS A 15 25.03 -22.31 -34.66
CA LYS A 15 25.39 -23.28 -35.71
C LYS A 15 24.21 -23.65 -36.62
N ALA A 16 23.02 -23.12 -36.36
CA ALA A 16 21.87 -23.39 -37.21
C ALA A 16 22.08 -22.72 -38.58
N HIS A 17 21.76 -23.43 -39.65
CA HIS A 17 21.75 -22.82 -40.99
C HIS A 17 20.53 -21.91 -41.17
N VAL A 18 19.40 -22.30 -40.58
CA VAL A 18 18.10 -21.62 -40.71
C VAL A 18 17.45 -21.55 -39.33
N CYS A 19 16.83 -20.42 -39.00
CA CYS A 19 15.99 -20.27 -37.83
C CYS A 19 14.75 -21.19 -37.98
N PRO A 20 14.54 -22.16 -37.08
CA PRO A 20 13.39 -23.07 -37.17
C PRO A 20 12.04 -22.39 -36.92
N HIS A 21 12.03 -21.14 -36.43
CA HIS A 21 10.80 -20.42 -36.10
C HIS A 21 10.32 -19.49 -37.21
N CYS A 22 11.22 -18.87 -37.98
CA CYS A 22 10.86 -17.90 -39.02
C CYS A 22 11.50 -18.13 -40.39
N GLY A 23 12.37 -19.14 -40.53
CA GLY A 23 13.02 -19.44 -41.80
C GLY A 23 14.20 -18.53 -42.16
N PHE A 24 14.58 -17.58 -41.30
CA PHE A 24 15.74 -16.71 -41.55
C PHE A 24 17.05 -17.52 -41.61
N ARG A 25 17.90 -17.20 -42.59
CA ARG A 25 19.19 -17.88 -42.82
C ARG A 25 20.24 -17.41 -41.81
N ILE A 26 20.40 -18.14 -40.71
CA ILE A 26 21.33 -17.83 -39.63
C ILE A 26 22.80 -17.98 -40.09
N ASP A 27 23.06 -18.89 -41.02
CA ASP A 27 24.38 -19.08 -41.66
C ASP A 27 24.85 -17.86 -42.46
N THR A 28 23.97 -16.91 -42.77
CA THR A 28 24.36 -15.67 -43.46
C THR A 28 24.98 -14.64 -42.54
N LEU A 29 24.92 -14.78 -41.20
CA LEU A 29 25.48 -13.79 -40.29
C LEU A 29 27.02 -13.81 -40.31
N THR A 30 27.63 -12.63 -40.35
CA THR A 30 29.09 -12.46 -40.31
C THR A 30 29.55 -12.22 -38.87
N ARG A 31 30.65 -12.83 -38.45
CA ARG A 31 31.26 -12.57 -37.15
C ARG A 31 32.12 -11.31 -37.20
N CYS A 32 31.90 -10.38 -36.28
CA CYS A 32 32.75 -9.23 -36.06
C CYS A 32 34.17 -9.69 -35.67
N SER A 33 35.19 -9.22 -36.38
CA SER A 33 36.60 -9.56 -36.15
C SER A 33 37.16 -8.99 -34.85
N ASP A 34 36.58 -7.90 -34.36
CA ASP A 34 36.99 -7.26 -33.10
C ASP A 34 36.33 -7.91 -31.87
N CYS A 35 34.99 -7.86 -31.75
CA CYS A 35 34.30 -8.36 -30.55
C CYS A 35 33.63 -9.73 -30.69
N GLY A 36 33.74 -10.40 -31.84
CA GLY A 36 33.17 -11.74 -32.05
C GLY A 36 31.64 -11.79 -32.17
N ARG A 37 30.92 -10.65 -32.11
CA ARG A 37 29.46 -10.57 -32.26
C ARG A 37 29.02 -10.93 -33.68
N LEU A 38 27.93 -11.70 -33.82
CA LEU A 38 27.31 -11.96 -35.13
C LEU A 38 26.51 -10.73 -35.58
N VAL A 39 26.73 -10.30 -36.81
CA VAL A 39 26.12 -9.12 -37.44
C VAL A 39 25.58 -9.48 -38.83
N ARG A 40 24.64 -8.68 -39.33
CA ARG A 40 24.12 -8.87 -40.70
C ARG A 40 25.24 -8.61 -41.72
N PRO A 41 25.30 -9.35 -42.85
CA PRO A 41 26.16 -8.99 -43.96
C PRO A 41 25.92 -7.56 -44.43
N GLY A 42 26.99 -6.82 -44.72
CA GLY A 42 26.90 -5.42 -45.14
C GLY A 42 26.75 -4.42 -43.99
N THR A 43 26.66 -4.86 -42.73
CA THR A 43 26.79 -3.98 -41.56
C THR A 43 28.12 -3.21 -41.66
N ALA A 44 28.07 -1.87 -41.64
CA ALA A 44 29.25 -1.03 -41.76
C ALA A 44 29.97 -0.86 -40.41
N VAL A 45 29.20 -0.78 -39.32
CA VAL A 45 29.66 -0.67 -37.93
C VAL A 45 29.07 -1.79 -37.07
N CYS A 46 29.90 -2.53 -36.35
CA CYS A 46 29.43 -3.56 -35.42
C CYS A 46 28.64 -2.91 -34.26
N PRO A 47 27.39 -3.34 -33.99
CA PRO A 47 26.57 -2.81 -32.89
C PRO A 47 27.05 -3.26 -31.50
N GLY A 48 28.02 -4.17 -31.42
CA GLY A 48 28.57 -4.66 -30.16
C GLY A 48 29.79 -3.89 -29.65
N CYS A 49 30.62 -3.37 -30.54
CA CYS A 49 31.90 -2.74 -30.17
C CYS A 49 32.25 -1.48 -30.97
N GLY A 50 31.52 -1.20 -32.06
CA GLY A 50 31.84 -0.09 -32.96
C GLY A 50 32.86 -0.43 -34.05
N TYR A 51 33.25 -1.68 -34.24
CA TYR A 51 34.20 -2.08 -35.30
C TYR A 51 33.71 -1.73 -36.71
N LEU A 52 34.60 -1.22 -37.57
CA LEU A 52 34.28 -0.87 -38.96
C LEU A 52 34.62 -2.00 -39.93
N PHE A 53 33.64 -2.47 -40.70
CA PHE A 53 33.83 -3.52 -41.71
C PHE A 53 34.35 -2.99 -43.05
N ALA A 54 34.42 -1.67 -43.24
CA ALA A 54 34.70 -1.01 -44.52
C ALA A 54 36.19 -0.79 -44.86
N GLN A 55 37.13 -1.32 -44.06
CA GLN A 55 38.55 -1.20 -44.38
C GLN A 55 39.02 -2.35 -45.26
N LYS A 56 38.94 -2.17 -46.58
CA LYS A 56 39.82 -2.92 -47.51
C LYS A 56 40.36 -2.02 -48.63
N ALA A 57 41.19 -1.07 -48.22
CA ALA A 57 42.33 -0.57 -49.00
C ALA A 57 43.38 -0.03 -48.02
N GLU A 58 44.49 -0.78 -47.91
CA GLU A 58 45.81 -0.48 -47.29
C GLU A 58 45.95 -0.36 -45.74
N GLU A 59 46.43 -1.48 -45.18
CA GLU A 59 47.35 -1.73 -44.04
C GLU A 59 47.56 -0.74 -42.89
N ALA A 60 47.24 -1.21 -41.67
CA ALA A 60 48.19 -1.31 -40.55
C ALA A 60 47.63 -2.29 -39.47
N THR A 61 48.29 -3.43 -39.29
CA THR A 61 48.02 -4.45 -38.26
C THR A 61 48.39 -3.99 -36.85
N LEU A 62 47.55 -4.32 -35.84
CA LEU A 62 47.92 -4.51 -34.42
C LEU A 62 46.92 -5.49 -33.73
N PRO A 63 47.27 -6.10 -32.57
CA PRO A 63 47.27 -7.56 -32.35
C PRO A 63 46.03 -8.16 -31.65
N SER A 64 46.03 -9.49 -31.62
CA SER A 64 45.11 -10.44 -31.00
C SER A 64 45.14 -10.50 -29.46
N GLU A 65 44.08 -11.10 -28.90
CA GLU A 65 43.75 -11.47 -27.49
C GLU A 65 42.75 -10.50 -26.85
N GLU A 66 41.62 -10.89 -26.23
CA GLU A 66 41.09 -12.17 -25.76
C GLU A 66 39.56 -12.04 -25.55
N LEU A 67 38.84 -13.16 -25.64
CA LEU A 67 37.39 -13.32 -25.55
C LEU A 67 36.75 -12.74 -24.26
N TYR A 68 35.56 -12.14 -24.38
CA TYR A 68 34.49 -12.42 -23.39
C TYR A 68 33.08 -12.33 -23.99
N GLN A 69 32.28 -13.33 -23.64
CA GLN A 69 30.96 -13.64 -24.19
C GLN A 69 29.89 -12.64 -23.75
N ALA A 70 28.94 -12.34 -24.64
CA ALA A 70 27.75 -11.55 -24.37
C ALA A 70 26.52 -12.46 -24.42
N ASP A 71 25.72 -12.49 -23.35
CA ASP A 71 24.25 -12.49 -23.42
C ASP A 71 23.67 -12.18 -22.02
N GLU A 72 23.26 -10.93 -21.74
CA GLU A 72 22.50 -10.62 -20.50
C GLU A 72 21.57 -9.39 -20.65
N LEU A 73 20.96 -9.21 -21.83
CA LEU A 73 19.85 -8.27 -22.03
C LEU A 73 18.49 -8.98 -22.03
N ALA A 74 18.38 -10.11 -21.32
CA ALA A 74 17.09 -10.73 -21.06
C ALA A 74 16.43 -10.00 -19.88
N PHE A 75 15.54 -9.06 -20.18
CA PHE A 75 14.54 -8.62 -19.21
C PHE A 75 13.67 -9.83 -18.83
N VAL A 76 13.78 -10.28 -17.59
CA VAL A 76 12.80 -11.21 -17.00
C VAL A 76 11.56 -10.38 -16.69
N ALA A 77 10.62 -10.35 -17.62
CA ALA A 77 9.25 -9.96 -17.32
C ALA A 77 8.58 -11.10 -16.55
N THR A 78 8.06 -10.82 -15.36
CA THR A 78 7.00 -11.64 -14.77
C THR A 78 5.64 -11.03 -15.12
N PRO A 79 4.60 -11.87 -15.31
CA PRO A 79 3.24 -11.44 -15.58
C PRO A 79 2.57 -10.93 -14.29
N ASP A 80 1.53 -10.12 -14.48
CA ASP A 80 0.68 -9.46 -13.48
C ASP A 80 1.34 -8.22 -12.87
N GLY A 81 0.85 -6.99 -13.03
CA GLY A 81 -0.54 -6.56 -13.16
C GLY A 81 -0.78 -5.52 -12.06
N ASP A 82 -1.20 -4.33 -12.47
CA ASP A 82 -1.79 -3.25 -11.66
C ASP A 82 -0.87 -2.30 -10.87
N VAL A 83 -0.69 -1.10 -11.45
CA VAL A 83 -0.75 0.15 -10.67
C VAL A 83 -1.67 1.13 -11.42
N ILE A 84 -2.86 1.32 -10.87
CA ILE A 84 -3.82 2.37 -11.25
C ILE A 84 -3.53 3.61 -10.41
N VAL A 85 -3.43 4.77 -11.06
CA VAL A 85 -3.46 6.11 -10.44
C VAL A 85 -4.93 6.54 -10.26
N PRO A 86 -5.30 7.38 -9.28
CA PRO A 86 -5.49 8.80 -9.65
C PRO A 86 -5.16 9.86 -8.58
N LEU A 87 -4.97 11.08 -9.09
CA LEU A 87 -4.85 12.39 -8.43
C LEU A 87 -6.22 13.00 -7.99
N SER A 88 -6.14 13.84 -6.94
CA SER A 88 -6.75 15.18 -6.74
C SER A 88 -8.27 15.44 -6.56
N LEU A 89 -8.57 16.02 -5.38
CA LEU A 89 -9.28 17.30 -5.07
C LEU A 89 -10.23 17.96 -6.10
N SER A 90 -11.45 18.34 -5.64
CA SER A 90 -11.98 19.72 -5.44
C SER A 90 -13.49 19.95 -5.74
N GLY A 91 -14.11 20.90 -4.99
CA GLY A 91 -15.32 21.70 -5.33
C GLY A 91 -16.65 21.30 -4.65
N GLN A 92 -17.24 22.05 -3.67
CA GLN A 92 -18.13 23.26 -3.72
C GLN A 92 -19.44 23.05 -4.52
N GLU A 93 -20.68 23.46 -4.17
CA GLU A 93 -21.31 24.62 -3.47
C GLU A 93 -22.84 24.33 -3.23
N GLU A 94 -23.45 24.81 -2.13
CA GLU A 94 -24.56 25.82 -2.00
C GLU A 94 -26.06 25.45 -2.19
N GLY A 95 -26.92 26.14 -1.40
CA GLY A 95 -28.37 26.37 -1.61
C GLY A 95 -29.25 26.01 -0.39
N SER A 96 -29.62 26.88 0.56
CA SER A 96 -30.41 28.13 0.58
C SER A 96 -31.96 27.96 0.64
N SER A 97 -32.58 28.79 1.50
CA SER A 97 -33.96 29.32 1.53
C SER A 97 -34.98 28.84 2.60
N GLU A 98 -35.20 29.71 3.60
CA GLU A 98 -36.48 30.08 4.26
C GLU A 98 -37.30 31.02 3.32
N PRO A 99 -38.61 31.41 3.52
CA PRO A 99 -39.20 31.88 4.81
C PRO A 99 -40.74 31.77 5.01
N GLY A 100 -41.24 32.22 6.19
CA GLY A 100 -42.40 33.13 6.24
C GLY A 100 -43.60 32.79 7.18
N PRO A 101 -44.37 33.81 7.65
CA PRO A 101 -44.87 33.91 9.03
C PRO A 101 -46.41 34.10 9.17
N SER A 102 -46.93 34.11 10.42
CA SER A 102 -48.12 34.87 10.94
C SER A 102 -48.79 34.14 12.11
N ASP A 103 -49.73 34.69 12.88
CA ASP A 103 -49.88 35.95 13.63
C ASP A 103 -50.97 35.64 14.69
N ARG A 104 -50.92 36.33 15.83
CA ARG A 104 -52.04 36.72 16.72
C ARG A 104 -53.04 35.69 17.29
N THR A 105 -53.07 35.57 18.63
CA THR A 105 -54.05 36.23 19.54
C THR A 105 -54.24 35.50 20.88
N HIS A 106 -54.23 36.28 21.98
CA HIS A 106 -54.79 35.93 23.29
C HIS A 106 -56.26 36.40 23.34
N PRO A 107 -57.17 35.78 24.12
CA PRO A 107 -57.36 36.21 25.51
C PRO A 107 -57.95 35.16 26.49
N GLY A 108 -57.94 35.51 27.79
CA GLY A 108 -59.01 35.10 28.71
C GLY A 108 -58.60 34.35 29.98
N ARG A 109 -58.33 35.08 31.07
CA ARG A 109 -58.23 34.53 32.42
C ARG A 109 -59.62 34.19 33.01
N ARG A 110 -59.72 33.07 33.72
CA ARG A 110 -60.67 32.85 34.84
C ARG A 110 -59.92 32.19 36.00
N PRO A 111 -60.16 32.57 37.28
CA PRO A 111 -59.41 32.03 38.41
C PRO A 111 -60.06 30.74 38.94
N LEU A 112 -59.25 29.69 39.12
CA LEU A 112 -59.64 28.44 39.79
C LEU A 112 -59.14 28.48 41.24
N LYS A 113 -60.08 28.25 42.16
CA LYS A 113 -59.86 28.22 43.61
C LYS A 113 -58.99 27.01 43.99
N LEU A 114 -57.86 27.28 44.64
CA LEU A 114 -56.99 26.30 45.29
C LEU A 114 -57.68 25.72 46.53
N ALA A 115 -58.16 24.47 46.47
CA ALA A 115 -58.54 23.73 47.68
C ALA A 115 -58.38 22.20 47.60
N TRP A 116 -57.73 21.64 46.57
CA TRP A 116 -57.52 20.18 46.46
C TRP A 116 -56.05 19.73 46.30
N MET A 117 -55.07 20.63 46.35
CA MET A 117 -53.66 20.29 46.08
C MET A 117 -52.89 19.61 47.22
N ARG A 118 -53.48 19.35 48.39
CA ARG A 118 -52.77 18.65 49.49
C ARG A 118 -52.90 17.12 49.49
N LYS A 119 -53.72 16.53 48.61
CA LYS A 119 -53.80 15.06 48.45
C LYS A 119 -53.01 14.49 47.26
N LEU A 120 -52.38 15.33 46.44
CA LEU A 120 -51.52 14.92 45.32
C LEU A 120 -50.02 15.00 45.62
N ILE A 121 -49.60 15.72 46.67
CA ILE A 121 -48.18 15.92 46.98
C ILE A 121 -47.50 14.61 47.39
N VAL A 122 -48.12 13.82 48.27
CA VAL A 122 -47.54 12.55 48.74
C VAL A 122 -47.40 11.52 47.61
N PRO A 123 -48.42 11.23 46.77
CA PRO A 123 -48.24 10.34 45.63
C PRO A 123 -47.34 10.92 44.52
N ALA A 124 -47.30 12.25 44.32
CA ALA A 124 -46.36 12.87 43.39
C ALA A 124 -44.91 12.82 43.89
N VAL A 125 -44.67 12.96 45.20
CA VAL A 125 -43.36 12.81 45.82
C VAL A 125 -42.94 11.33 45.83
N LEU A 126 -43.83 10.39 46.13
CA LEU A 126 -43.56 8.96 45.99
C LEU A 126 -43.31 8.56 44.54
N ALA A 127 -44.07 9.08 43.58
CA ALA A 127 -43.83 8.86 42.16
C ALA A 127 -42.52 9.51 41.70
N LEU A 128 -42.15 10.68 42.22
CA LEU A 128 -40.85 11.34 41.95
C LEU A 128 -39.69 10.56 42.57
N ILE A 129 -39.83 10.06 43.80
CA ILE A 129 -38.85 9.20 44.47
C ILE A 129 -38.71 7.88 43.71
N LEU A 130 -39.82 7.27 43.28
CA LEU A 130 -39.82 6.07 42.45
C LEU A 130 -39.19 6.34 41.08
N LEU A 131 -39.50 7.48 40.43
CA LEU A 131 -38.91 7.93 39.17
C LEU A 131 -37.41 8.24 39.30
N VAL A 132 -36.95 8.71 40.45
CA VAL A 132 -35.53 8.95 40.76
C VAL A 132 -34.81 7.63 41.08
N ALA A 133 -35.44 6.75 41.85
CA ALA A 133 -34.89 5.43 42.20
C ALA A 133 -34.86 4.46 41.00
N LEU A 134 -35.78 4.62 40.04
CA LEU A 134 -35.81 3.90 38.77
C LEU A 134 -34.97 4.56 37.66
N ARG A 135 -34.23 5.65 37.95
CA ARG A 135 -33.29 6.16 36.95
C ARG A 135 -32.18 5.14 36.75
N PRO A 136 -31.89 4.74 35.50
CA PRO A 136 -30.74 3.91 35.23
C PRO A 136 -29.49 4.65 35.73
N HIS A 137 -28.78 4.01 36.66
CA HIS A 137 -27.50 4.53 37.12
C HIS A 137 -26.48 4.38 35.99
N PRO A 138 -25.50 5.30 35.89
CA PRO A 138 -24.44 5.15 34.90
C PRO A 138 -23.74 3.81 35.05
N LEU A 139 -23.49 3.11 33.94
CA LEU A 139 -22.60 1.95 33.94
C LEU A 139 -21.23 2.42 34.43
N THR A 140 -20.68 1.74 35.43
CA THR A 140 -19.36 2.09 35.96
C THR A 140 -18.38 1.02 35.52
N TYR A 141 -17.26 1.44 34.95
CA TYR A 141 -16.16 0.57 34.54
C TYR A 141 -14.83 1.05 35.15
N HIS A 142 -13.90 0.13 35.33
CA HIS A 142 -12.53 0.43 35.72
C HIS A 142 -11.55 -0.45 34.94
N VAL A 143 -10.29 -0.02 34.85
CA VAL A 143 -9.21 -0.84 34.30
C VAL A 143 -8.78 -1.82 35.38
N ALA A 144 -8.99 -3.11 35.15
CA ALA A 144 -8.73 -4.15 36.14
C ALA A 144 -7.32 -4.74 36.02
N ALA A 145 -6.87 -5.02 34.80
CA ALA A 145 -5.54 -5.55 34.52
C ALA A 145 -5.11 -5.19 33.10
N ILE A 146 -3.83 -4.88 32.93
CA ILE A 146 -3.19 -4.73 31.63
C ILE A 146 -2.00 -5.67 31.58
N ASP A 147 -1.99 -6.60 30.62
CA ASP A 147 -0.79 -7.39 30.36
C ASP A 147 0.38 -6.46 29.96
N PRO A 148 1.52 -6.47 30.68
CA PRO A 148 2.64 -5.58 30.39
C PRO A 148 3.20 -5.68 28.97
N GLN A 149 2.94 -6.79 28.26
CA GLN A 149 3.40 -7.00 26.88
C GLN A 149 2.74 -6.07 25.86
N PHE A 150 1.60 -5.44 26.20
CA PHE A 150 1.03 -4.37 25.38
C PHE A 150 1.89 -3.09 25.37
N GLY A 151 2.79 -2.91 26.34
CA GLY A 151 3.67 -1.74 26.42
C GLY A 151 2.96 -0.41 26.65
N ILE A 152 1.68 -0.42 27.03
CA ILE A 152 0.85 0.76 27.31
C ILE A 152 0.74 0.99 28.81
N SER A 153 0.77 2.26 29.24
CA SER A 153 0.58 2.60 30.65
C SER A 153 -0.90 2.57 31.05
N GLU A 154 -1.17 2.26 32.31
CA GLU A 154 -2.53 2.30 32.86
C GLU A 154 -3.17 3.68 32.70
N SER A 155 -2.42 4.76 32.95
CA SER A 155 -2.89 6.14 32.75
C SER A 155 -3.28 6.44 31.30
N GLU A 156 -2.59 5.84 30.33
CA GLU A 156 -2.89 6.03 28.92
C GLU A 156 -4.17 5.27 28.53
N VAL A 157 -4.31 4.02 28.98
CA VAL A 157 -5.55 3.25 28.83
C VAL A 157 -6.72 3.97 29.47
N GLU A 158 -6.58 4.45 30.71
CA GLU A 158 -7.62 5.21 31.40
C GLU A 158 -8.02 6.46 30.63
N SER A 159 -7.05 7.21 30.09
CA SER A 159 -7.32 8.40 29.29
C SER A 159 -8.12 8.07 28.02
N ILE A 160 -7.74 7.01 27.30
CA ILE A 160 -8.44 6.56 26.09
C ILE A 160 -9.86 6.07 26.43
N LEU A 161 -10.00 5.32 27.53
CA LEU A 161 -11.26 4.79 28.01
C LEU A 161 -12.22 5.91 28.47
N GLN A 162 -11.70 6.93 29.17
CA GLN A 162 -12.47 8.12 29.55
C GLN A 162 -12.96 8.89 28.32
N ASP A 163 -12.13 9.02 27.28
CA ASP A 163 -12.53 9.65 26.02
C ASP A 163 -13.61 8.82 25.30
N ALA A 164 -13.45 7.49 25.22
CA ALA A 164 -14.43 6.57 24.64
C ALA A 164 -15.80 6.68 25.34
N ALA A 165 -15.82 6.61 26.67
CA ALA A 165 -17.04 6.79 27.46
C ALA A 165 -17.63 8.21 27.33
N GLY A 166 -16.75 9.23 27.29
CA GLY A 166 -17.12 10.63 27.11
C GLY A 166 -17.89 10.86 25.80
N ARG A 167 -17.43 10.25 24.70
CA ARG A 167 -18.09 10.34 23.38
C ARG A 167 -19.49 9.77 23.39
N TRP A 168 -19.68 8.60 24.00
CA TRP A 168 -21.02 8.03 24.21
C TRP A 168 -21.91 8.93 25.06
N ASN A 169 -21.38 9.48 26.16
CA ASN A 169 -22.14 10.37 27.03
C ASN A 169 -22.58 11.67 26.32
N VAL A 170 -21.70 12.25 25.51
CA VAL A 170 -21.99 13.43 24.69
C VAL A 170 -23.08 13.10 23.68
N ALA A 171 -22.95 11.99 22.95
CA ALA A 171 -23.92 11.58 21.94
C ALA A 171 -25.31 11.29 22.55
N LEU A 172 -25.34 10.64 23.72
CA LEU A 172 -26.57 10.32 24.46
C LEU A 172 -27.14 11.48 25.28
N LYS A 173 -26.42 12.61 25.37
CA LYS A 173 -26.80 13.78 26.18
C LYS A 173 -27.09 13.44 27.64
N LYS A 174 -26.44 12.40 28.18
CA LYS A 174 -26.56 11.95 29.57
C LYS A 174 -25.27 11.26 30.00
N THR A 175 -25.00 11.20 31.30
CA THR A 175 -23.93 10.37 31.85
C THR A 175 -24.38 8.91 31.87
N ALA A 176 -24.20 8.20 30.75
CA ALA A 176 -24.54 6.80 30.59
C ALA A 176 -23.43 5.87 31.12
N ILE A 177 -22.16 6.27 30.95
CA ILE A 177 -20.98 5.51 31.36
C ILE A 177 -20.08 6.39 32.24
N ARG A 178 -19.55 5.82 33.31
CA ARG A 178 -18.57 6.43 34.21
C ARG A 178 -17.33 5.55 34.31
N ILE A 179 -16.16 6.15 34.20
CA ILE A 179 -14.90 5.46 34.46
C ILE A 179 -14.47 5.77 35.89
N ASP A 180 -14.28 4.72 36.68
CA ASP A 180 -13.74 4.79 38.04
C ASP A 180 -12.23 4.54 37.98
N THR A 181 -11.45 5.41 38.62
CA THR A 181 -9.98 5.29 38.74
C THR A 181 -9.56 4.43 39.95
N GLY A 182 -10.52 3.71 40.53
CA GLY A 182 -10.33 2.75 41.61
C GLY A 182 -10.72 1.36 41.12
N THR A 183 -11.48 0.62 41.91
CA THR A 183 -11.86 -0.76 41.61
C THR A 183 -13.38 -0.97 41.54
N LYS A 184 -14.14 0.11 41.31
CA LYS A 184 -15.61 0.02 41.29
C LYS A 184 -16.15 -0.25 39.89
N GLY A 185 -17.24 -1.00 39.84
CA GLY A 185 -17.94 -1.31 38.61
C GLY A 185 -17.34 -2.50 37.87
N SER A 186 -17.77 -2.68 36.63
CA SER A 186 -17.34 -3.79 35.77
C SER A 186 -15.87 -3.66 35.35
N ALA A 187 -15.23 -4.80 35.15
CA ALA A 187 -13.81 -4.88 34.84
C ALA A 187 -13.55 -4.71 33.33
N ILE A 188 -12.50 -3.95 32.99
CA ILE A 188 -11.88 -3.95 31.67
C ILE A 188 -10.47 -4.53 31.79
N SER A 189 -10.21 -5.62 31.09
CA SER A 189 -8.92 -6.34 31.13
C SER A 189 -8.28 -6.38 29.75
N PHE A 190 -6.95 -6.32 29.71
CA PHE A 190 -6.18 -6.48 28.48
C PHE A 190 -5.38 -7.76 28.57
N VAL A 191 -5.68 -8.70 27.68
CA VAL A 191 -5.05 -10.03 27.65
C VAL A 191 -4.23 -10.16 26.38
N PHE A 192 -2.91 -10.20 26.54
CA PHE A 192 -2.00 -10.34 25.41
C PHE A 192 -1.99 -11.81 24.98
N ASP A 193 -2.33 -12.07 23.73
CA ASP A 193 -2.27 -13.41 23.15
C ASP A 193 -1.88 -13.39 21.66
N TYR A 194 -2.08 -14.52 21.00
CA TYR A 194 -1.75 -14.74 19.60
C TYR A 194 -2.32 -13.68 18.65
N ARG A 195 -3.39 -12.96 19.03
CA ARG A 195 -3.99 -11.87 18.24
C ARG A 195 -3.10 -10.64 18.21
N GLN A 196 -2.61 -10.19 19.38
CA GLN A 196 -1.65 -9.09 19.45
C GLN A 196 -0.28 -9.51 18.92
N GLU A 197 0.17 -10.75 19.17
CA GLU A 197 1.43 -11.26 18.60
C GLU A 197 1.43 -11.26 17.08
N TYR A 198 0.32 -11.67 16.46
CA TYR A 198 0.17 -11.65 15.02
C TYR A 198 0.18 -10.22 14.47
N GLN A 199 -0.57 -9.29 15.08
CA GLN A 199 -0.54 -7.87 14.68
C GLN A 199 0.87 -7.27 14.80
N ASN A 200 1.57 -7.56 15.89
CA ASN A 200 2.95 -7.10 16.09
C ASN A 200 3.89 -7.69 15.04
N SER A 201 3.71 -8.97 14.68
CA SER A 201 4.50 -9.65 13.65
C SER A 201 4.29 -9.03 12.28
N VAL A 202 3.03 -8.81 11.87
CA VAL A 202 2.70 -8.15 10.59
C VAL A 202 3.26 -6.74 10.54
N ALA A 203 3.06 -5.94 11.59
CA ALA A 203 3.61 -4.58 11.66
C ALA A 203 5.15 -4.55 11.58
N ALA A 204 5.83 -5.51 12.21
CA ALA A 204 7.28 -5.63 12.12
C ALA A 204 7.75 -6.04 10.71
N ILE A 205 7.02 -6.96 10.05
CA ILE A 205 7.30 -7.37 8.66
C ILE A 205 7.11 -6.19 7.71
N ASP A 206 5.98 -5.49 7.79
CA ASP A 206 5.70 -4.32 6.95
C ASP A 206 6.72 -3.20 7.17
N SER A 207 7.08 -2.91 8.42
CA SER A 207 8.12 -1.93 8.75
C SER A 207 9.47 -2.31 8.14
N ARG A 208 9.88 -3.59 8.26
CA ARG A 208 11.12 -4.11 7.71
C ARG A 208 11.19 -3.98 6.18
N TYR A 209 10.07 -4.08 5.47
CA TYR A 209 9.99 -4.05 4.01
C TYR A 209 9.36 -2.77 3.44
N SER A 210 9.21 -1.73 4.26
CA SER A 210 8.61 -0.43 3.87
C SER A 210 9.30 0.26 2.69
N TYR A 211 10.56 -0.07 2.40
CA TYR A 211 11.33 0.47 1.28
C TYR A 211 11.00 -0.17 -0.08
N LEU A 212 10.27 -1.29 -0.12
CA LEU A 212 10.02 -2.00 -1.39
C LEU A 212 9.21 -1.13 -2.37
N ASP A 213 8.24 -0.38 -1.89
CA ASP A 213 7.41 0.50 -2.74
C ASP A 213 8.25 1.59 -3.42
N SER A 214 9.03 2.34 -2.64
CA SER A 214 9.91 3.39 -3.16
C SER A 214 11.01 2.84 -4.07
N THR A 215 11.53 1.64 -3.77
CA THR A 215 12.51 0.94 -4.61
C THR A 215 11.92 0.55 -5.96
N ASN A 216 10.67 0.05 -5.98
CA ASN A 216 9.97 -0.29 -7.21
C ASN A 216 9.75 0.94 -8.09
N VAL A 217 9.36 2.07 -7.47
CA VAL A 217 9.23 3.35 -8.16
C VAL A 217 10.57 3.78 -8.76
N ALA A 218 11.67 3.72 -8.01
CA ALA A 218 13.01 4.08 -8.50
C ALA A 218 13.44 3.21 -9.68
N ILE A 219 13.29 1.89 -9.59
CA ILE A 219 13.57 0.92 -10.67
C ILE A 219 12.77 1.28 -11.94
N SER A 220 11.48 1.61 -11.80
CA SER A 220 10.63 1.96 -12.94
C SER A 220 11.09 3.25 -13.65
N GLN A 221 11.57 4.23 -12.87
CA GLN A 221 12.09 5.50 -13.39
C GLN A 221 13.43 5.29 -14.10
N GLU A 222 14.34 4.50 -13.51
CA GLU A 222 15.63 4.21 -14.12
C GLU A 222 15.47 3.39 -15.41
N ARG A 223 14.57 2.41 -15.42
CA ARG A 223 14.19 1.69 -16.65
C ARG A 223 13.74 2.65 -17.75
N SER A 224 12.87 3.59 -17.42
CA SER A 224 12.39 4.60 -18.38
C SER A 224 13.52 5.49 -18.92
N SER A 225 14.49 5.84 -18.06
CA SER A 225 15.70 6.58 -18.47
C SER A 225 16.58 5.76 -19.43
N LEU A 226 16.79 4.48 -19.14
CA LEU A 226 17.56 3.58 -20.00
C LEU A 226 16.89 3.33 -21.34
N ASP A 227 15.56 3.25 -21.40
CA ASP A 227 14.82 3.12 -22.66
C ASP A 227 15.03 4.34 -23.58
N LEU A 228 15.09 5.55 -23.00
CA LEU A 228 15.41 6.78 -23.73
C LEU A 228 16.86 6.80 -24.20
N GLU A 229 17.80 6.34 -23.36
CA GLU A 229 19.21 6.23 -23.71
C GLU A 229 19.46 5.21 -24.82
N GLN A 230 18.83 4.03 -24.74
CA GLN A 230 18.83 3.01 -25.78
C GLN A 230 18.34 3.58 -27.11
N SER A 231 17.19 4.25 -27.09
CA SER A 231 16.64 4.90 -28.29
C SER A 231 17.58 5.96 -28.88
N ARG A 232 18.34 6.69 -28.03
CA ARG A 232 19.35 7.67 -28.48
C ARG A 232 20.53 6.97 -29.16
N VAL A 233 21.07 5.92 -28.53
CA VAL A 233 22.20 5.15 -29.04
C VAL A 233 21.85 4.45 -30.36
N ASP A 234 20.64 3.93 -30.49
CA ASP A 234 20.16 3.29 -31.72
C ASP A 234 20.06 4.27 -32.89
N ARG A 235 19.54 5.49 -32.64
CA ARG A 235 19.52 6.54 -33.67
C ARG A 235 20.91 6.95 -34.13
N GLU A 236 21.88 7.07 -33.22
CA GLU A 236 23.27 7.36 -33.61
C GLU A 236 23.90 6.20 -34.40
N TYR A 237 23.59 4.95 -34.02
CA TYR A 237 24.01 3.77 -34.77
C TYR A 237 23.49 3.79 -36.22
N GLU A 238 22.19 4.03 -36.40
CA GLU A 238 21.56 4.09 -37.73
C GLU A 238 22.15 5.23 -38.58
N SER A 239 22.29 6.41 -37.99
CA SER A 239 22.88 7.59 -38.63
C SER A 239 24.33 7.33 -39.07
N LEU A 240 25.17 6.82 -38.16
CA LEU A 240 26.58 6.53 -38.43
C LEU A 240 26.73 5.48 -39.54
N ASN A 241 25.92 4.40 -39.52
CA ASN A 241 25.95 3.38 -40.58
C ASN A 241 25.50 3.93 -41.93
N SER A 242 24.48 4.79 -41.95
CA SER A 242 24.01 5.45 -43.17
C SER A 242 25.12 6.29 -43.79
N ASP A 243 25.82 7.10 -42.99
CA ASP A 243 26.90 7.96 -43.47
C ASP A 243 28.09 7.15 -43.99
N ILE A 244 28.51 6.10 -43.28
CA ILE A 244 29.61 5.25 -43.74
C ILE A 244 29.23 4.56 -45.06
N THR A 245 27.99 4.08 -45.19
CA THR A 245 27.49 3.49 -46.44
C THR A 245 27.50 4.50 -47.58
N TYR A 246 27.04 5.73 -47.32
CA TYR A 246 27.04 6.83 -48.28
C TYR A 246 28.44 7.12 -48.83
N TRP A 247 29.45 7.16 -47.96
CA TRP A 247 30.83 7.45 -48.37
C TRP A 247 31.50 6.28 -49.05
N ASN A 248 31.27 5.05 -48.59
CA ASN A 248 31.78 3.85 -49.24
C ASN A 248 31.26 3.71 -50.69
N SER A 249 29.99 4.04 -50.92
CA SER A 249 29.40 4.00 -52.27
C SER A 249 30.04 5.00 -53.26
N ARG A 250 30.81 5.98 -52.76
CA ARG A 250 31.49 7.02 -53.53
C ARG A 250 33.01 6.83 -53.60
N GLY A 251 33.51 5.66 -53.22
CA GLY A 251 34.95 5.37 -53.23
C GLY A 251 35.70 5.85 -51.98
N GLY A 252 34.98 6.24 -50.92
CA GLY A 252 35.56 6.62 -49.63
C GLY A 252 35.25 8.05 -49.20
N ALA A 253 35.46 8.33 -47.92
CA ALA A 253 35.33 9.65 -47.33
C ALA A 253 36.61 10.49 -47.52
N THR A 254 36.48 11.81 -47.53
CA THR A 254 37.66 12.70 -47.43
C THR A 254 38.32 12.56 -46.06
N GLY A 255 39.60 12.94 -45.91
CA GLY A 255 40.32 12.84 -44.62
C GLY A 255 39.56 13.47 -43.44
N ALA A 256 39.11 14.72 -43.59
CA ALA A 256 38.34 15.40 -42.54
C ALA A 256 37.01 14.70 -42.21
N THR A 257 36.33 14.16 -43.23
CA THR A 257 35.08 13.41 -43.04
C THR A 257 35.33 12.05 -42.37
N TYR A 258 36.40 11.37 -42.76
CA TYR A 258 36.82 10.11 -42.14
C TYR A 258 37.11 10.32 -40.66
N ASP A 259 37.89 11.35 -40.31
CA ASP A 259 38.21 11.68 -38.92
C ASP A 259 36.95 11.96 -38.09
N SER A 260 35.98 12.67 -38.68
CA SER A 260 34.68 12.92 -38.05
C SER A 260 33.88 11.63 -37.79
N LEU A 261 33.80 10.72 -38.76
CA LEU A 261 33.13 9.43 -38.61
C LEU A 261 33.81 8.55 -37.55
N MET A 262 35.15 8.59 -37.50
CA MET A 262 35.94 7.87 -36.50
C MET A 262 35.73 8.41 -35.09
N ALA A 263 35.61 9.73 -34.94
CA ALA A 263 35.27 10.37 -33.67
C ALA A 263 33.85 9.97 -33.21
N ARG A 264 32.86 10.05 -34.10
CA ARG A 264 31.47 9.63 -33.82
C ARG A 264 31.39 8.16 -33.42
N ARG A 265 32.10 7.28 -34.12
CA ARG A 265 32.22 5.86 -33.78
C ARG A 265 32.78 5.64 -32.38
N LYS A 266 33.80 6.41 -31.98
CA LYS A 266 34.37 6.35 -30.63
C LYS A 266 33.34 6.74 -29.58
N THR A 267 32.59 7.82 -29.81
CA THR A 267 31.50 8.25 -28.93
C THR A 267 30.41 7.17 -28.84
N TYR A 268 29.94 6.66 -29.98
CA TYR A 268 28.96 5.57 -30.03
C TYR A 268 29.42 4.33 -29.23
N SER A 269 30.67 3.92 -29.40
CA SER A 269 31.23 2.77 -28.66
C SER A 269 31.24 3.04 -27.14
N ALA A 270 31.59 4.25 -26.70
CA ALA A 270 31.58 4.63 -25.29
C ALA A 270 30.17 4.69 -24.70
N ASP A 271 29.21 5.24 -25.45
CA ASP A 271 27.80 5.31 -25.05
C ASP A 271 27.18 3.91 -24.96
N SER A 272 27.45 3.05 -25.94
CA SER A 272 26.99 1.65 -25.95
C SER A 272 27.54 0.87 -24.75
N GLN A 273 28.80 1.06 -24.40
CA GLN A 273 29.39 0.44 -23.20
C GLN A 273 28.78 0.98 -21.90
N THR A 274 28.44 2.27 -21.86
CA THR A 274 27.80 2.89 -20.70
C THR A 274 26.39 2.37 -20.50
N LEU A 275 25.57 2.37 -21.56
CA LEU A 275 24.23 1.80 -21.55
C LEU A 275 24.23 0.34 -21.12
N LYS A 276 25.19 -0.46 -21.63
CA LYS A 276 25.34 -1.86 -21.21
C LYS A 276 25.62 -1.99 -19.71
N ARG A 277 26.56 -1.19 -19.18
CA ARG A 277 26.89 -1.19 -17.74
C ARG A 277 25.68 -0.82 -16.89
N ASN A 278 24.98 0.27 -17.24
CA ASN A 278 23.82 0.72 -16.49
C ASN A 278 22.67 -0.31 -16.53
N SER A 279 22.46 -0.96 -17.68
CA SER A 279 21.47 -2.05 -17.81
C SER A 279 21.81 -3.24 -16.92
N THR A 280 23.10 -3.62 -16.83
CA THR A 280 23.54 -4.68 -15.91
C THR A 280 23.32 -4.30 -14.45
N THR A 281 23.60 -3.05 -14.07
CA THR A 281 23.32 -2.54 -12.71
C THR A 281 21.84 -2.63 -12.38
N LEU A 282 20.97 -2.09 -13.24
CA LEU A 282 19.52 -2.14 -13.03
C LEU A 282 19.00 -3.58 -12.93
N ASN A 283 19.53 -4.52 -13.73
CA ASN A 283 19.16 -5.93 -13.64
C ASN A 283 19.53 -6.56 -12.29
N GLN A 284 20.68 -6.19 -11.72
CA GLN A 284 21.08 -6.64 -10.37
C GLN A 284 20.17 -6.07 -9.29
N GLU A 285 19.75 -4.81 -9.43
CA GLU A 285 18.79 -4.17 -8.52
C GLU A 285 17.42 -4.83 -8.59
N VAL A 286 16.90 -5.09 -9.80
CA VAL A 286 15.65 -5.84 -10.02
C VAL A 286 15.73 -7.25 -9.41
N SER A 287 16.85 -7.95 -9.58
CA SER A 287 17.04 -9.26 -8.97
C SER A 287 17.02 -9.20 -7.44
N THR A 288 17.65 -8.18 -6.85
CA THR A 288 17.68 -7.97 -5.40
C THR A 288 16.29 -7.62 -4.86
N TYR A 289 15.59 -6.71 -5.55
CA TYR A 289 14.20 -6.35 -5.26
C TYR A 289 13.29 -7.57 -5.27
N ASN A 290 13.35 -8.40 -6.32
CA ASN A 290 12.53 -9.61 -6.43
C ASN A 290 12.83 -10.62 -5.32
N ALA A 291 14.09 -10.77 -4.92
CA ALA A 291 14.46 -11.62 -3.79
C ALA A 291 13.86 -11.11 -2.47
N HIS A 292 13.93 -9.80 -2.22
CA HIS A 292 13.37 -9.18 -1.01
C HIS A 292 11.83 -9.22 -1.00
N LEU A 293 11.18 -9.01 -2.15
CA LEU A 293 9.73 -9.17 -2.29
C LEU A 293 9.31 -10.62 -2.04
N GLY A 294 10.10 -11.60 -2.51
CA GLY A 294 9.88 -13.01 -2.21
C GLY A 294 9.96 -13.31 -0.72
N GLU A 295 10.97 -12.77 -0.02
CA GLU A 295 11.11 -12.94 1.42
C GLU A 295 9.99 -12.24 2.22
N TYR A 296 9.58 -11.04 1.81
CA TYR A 296 8.40 -10.36 2.37
C TYR A 296 7.15 -11.24 2.30
N LYS A 297 6.82 -11.74 1.09
CA LYS A 297 5.67 -12.63 0.88
C LYS A 297 5.75 -13.90 1.74
N LYS A 298 6.93 -14.51 1.83
CA LYS A 298 7.16 -15.73 2.62
C LYS A 298 7.00 -15.48 4.12
N THR A 299 7.57 -14.39 4.64
CA THR A 299 7.48 -14.05 6.07
C THR A 299 6.06 -13.70 6.48
N LEU A 300 5.32 -12.98 5.64
CA LEU A 300 3.89 -12.72 5.86
C LEU A 300 3.07 -14.01 5.87
N ALA A 301 3.28 -14.92 4.91
CA ALA A 301 2.58 -16.20 4.86
C ALA A 301 2.86 -17.08 6.10
N LEU A 302 4.10 -17.05 6.62
CA LEU A 302 4.46 -17.77 7.85
C LEU A 302 3.75 -17.17 9.08
N ALA A 303 3.67 -15.85 9.19
CA ALA A 303 2.92 -15.20 10.27
C ALA A 303 1.43 -15.56 10.22
N GLU A 304 0.83 -15.55 9.02
CA GLU A 304 -0.57 -15.99 8.83
C GLU A 304 -0.79 -17.45 9.21
N GLU A 305 0.15 -18.35 8.86
CA GLU A 305 0.09 -19.76 9.23
C GLU A 305 0.17 -19.95 10.74
N GLN A 306 1.09 -19.25 11.42
CA GLN A 306 1.22 -19.28 12.87
C GLN A 306 -0.05 -18.78 13.56
N PHE A 307 -0.66 -17.70 13.06
CA PHE A 307 -1.93 -17.19 13.59
C PHE A 307 -3.06 -18.22 13.45
N LYS A 308 -3.17 -18.89 12.30
CA LYS A 308 -4.16 -19.96 12.08
C LYS A 308 -3.93 -21.14 13.03
N LEU A 309 -2.67 -21.57 13.21
CA LEU A 309 -2.32 -22.67 14.12
C LEU A 309 -2.60 -22.34 15.59
N ALA A 310 -2.53 -21.07 15.97
CA ALA A 310 -2.89 -20.60 17.31
C ALA A 310 -4.42 -20.53 17.55
N GLY A 311 -5.24 -20.89 16.56
CA GLY A 311 -6.70 -20.84 16.65
C GLY A 311 -7.31 -19.53 16.16
N GLY A 312 -6.51 -18.66 15.54
CA GLY A 312 -6.99 -17.43 14.94
C GLY A 312 -7.92 -17.66 13.76
N SER A 313 -9.04 -16.94 13.75
CA SER A 313 -9.98 -16.86 12.62
C SER A 313 -10.08 -15.42 12.15
N THR A 314 -10.16 -15.22 10.83
CA THR A 314 -10.36 -13.88 10.23
C THR A 314 -11.83 -13.46 10.21
N THR A 315 -12.77 -14.34 10.60
CA THR A 315 -14.21 -14.13 10.43
C THR A 315 -14.97 -13.86 11.74
N GLU A 316 -14.32 -13.94 12.90
CA GLU A 316 -14.97 -13.72 14.19
C GLU A 316 -14.18 -12.72 15.04
N ASN A 317 -14.90 -11.65 15.43
CA ASN A 317 -14.45 -10.58 16.30
C ASN A 317 -13.75 -11.10 17.53
N ALA A 318 -12.50 -10.72 17.67
CA ALA A 318 -11.81 -10.98 18.91
C ALA A 318 -10.70 -9.97 19.19
N ILE A 319 -10.75 -8.75 18.64
CA ILE A 319 -9.85 -7.67 19.08
C ILE A 319 -10.29 -7.11 20.45
N GLY A 320 -11.60 -7.20 20.73
CA GLY A 320 -12.26 -6.95 22.01
C GLY A 320 -13.51 -7.83 22.14
N ILE A 321 -13.94 -8.11 23.36
CA ILE A 321 -15.17 -8.84 23.69
C ILE A 321 -15.81 -8.23 24.93
N TYR A 322 -17.08 -7.85 24.84
CA TYR A 322 -17.99 -7.62 25.96
C TYR A 322 -18.68 -8.94 26.38
N ASP A 323 -18.52 -9.33 27.64
CA ASP A 323 -19.21 -10.49 28.21
C ASP A 323 -20.49 -10.02 28.95
N PRO A 324 -21.70 -10.38 28.46
CA PRO A 324 -22.93 -9.96 29.10
C PRO A 324 -23.21 -10.66 30.45
N SER A 325 -22.51 -11.75 30.78
CA SER A 325 -22.74 -12.53 32.00
C SER A 325 -22.26 -11.82 33.26
N ASP A 326 -21.12 -11.12 33.16
CA ASP A 326 -20.54 -10.31 34.23
C ASP A 326 -20.34 -8.83 33.84
N CYS A 327 -20.81 -8.46 32.65
CA CYS A 327 -20.65 -7.14 32.06
C CYS A 327 -19.19 -6.70 31.95
N SER A 328 -18.23 -7.63 31.85
CA SER A 328 -16.82 -7.30 31.69
C SER A 328 -16.46 -7.04 30.22
N ILE A 329 -15.33 -6.37 30.00
CA ILE A 329 -14.75 -6.15 28.67
C ILE A 329 -13.33 -6.71 28.68
N THR A 330 -13.00 -7.53 27.69
CA THR A 330 -11.63 -8.01 27.47
C THR A 330 -11.11 -7.53 26.12
N VAL A 331 -10.00 -6.79 26.12
CA VAL A 331 -9.29 -6.35 24.92
C VAL A 331 -8.12 -7.29 24.66
N TYR A 332 -7.97 -7.75 23.42
CA TYR A 332 -6.96 -8.73 23.04
C TYR A 332 -5.94 -8.23 22.04
N SER A 333 -6.31 -7.26 21.20
CA SER A 333 -5.35 -6.67 20.25
C SER A 333 -5.75 -5.28 19.79
N TYR A 334 -4.76 -4.41 19.56
CA TYR A 334 -4.94 -3.13 18.88
C TYR A 334 -3.64 -2.71 18.16
N SER A 335 -3.78 -1.88 17.13
CA SER A 335 -2.64 -1.39 16.33
C SER A 335 -2.04 -0.10 16.88
N ASP A 336 -2.89 0.78 17.41
CA ASP A 336 -2.53 2.13 17.84
C ASP A 336 -3.60 2.69 18.80
N PRO A 337 -3.33 3.84 19.47
CA PRO A 337 -4.29 4.45 20.40
C PRO A 337 -5.63 4.90 19.79
N GLN A 338 -5.73 5.12 18.47
CA GLN A 338 -7.01 5.42 17.81
C GLN A 338 -7.83 4.15 17.60
N HIS A 339 -7.18 3.08 17.19
CA HIS A 339 -7.80 1.77 17.08
C HIS A 339 -8.30 1.28 18.45
N LEU A 340 -7.49 1.41 19.51
CA LEU A 340 -7.92 1.05 20.87
C LEU A 340 -9.18 1.82 21.31
N ARG A 341 -9.24 3.12 21.02
CA ARG A 341 -10.43 3.95 21.30
C ARG A 341 -11.66 3.42 20.60
N LEU A 342 -11.55 3.06 19.32
CA LEU A 342 -12.65 2.51 18.55
C LEU A 342 -13.15 1.18 19.14
N ILE A 343 -12.22 0.28 19.50
CA ILE A 343 -12.54 -1.00 20.17
C ILE A 343 -13.31 -0.74 21.47
N LEU A 344 -12.77 0.10 22.35
CA LEU A 344 -13.42 0.41 23.62
C LEU A 344 -14.79 1.07 23.42
N MET A 345 -14.94 1.93 22.40
CA MET A 345 -16.24 2.49 22.06
C MET A 345 -17.24 1.44 21.60
N HIS A 346 -16.81 0.45 20.82
CA HIS A 346 -17.67 -0.66 20.37
C HIS A 346 -18.12 -1.54 21.52
N GLU A 347 -17.19 -1.99 22.37
CA GLU A 347 -17.52 -2.83 23.53
C GLU A 347 -18.40 -2.10 24.55
N LEU A 348 -18.16 -0.79 24.75
CA LEU A 348 -19.05 0.04 25.57
C LEU A 348 -20.43 0.23 24.93
N GLY A 349 -20.54 0.19 23.60
CA GLY A 349 -21.81 0.16 22.89
C GLY A 349 -22.61 -1.11 23.19
N HIS A 350 -21.95 -2.27 23.19
CA HIS A 350 -22.56 -3.52 23.66
C HIS A 350 -23.01 -3.44 25.13
N ALA A 351 -22.19 -2.85 26.00
CA ALA A 351 -22.57 -2.59 27.39
C ALA A 351 -23.80 -1.68 27.53
N LEU A 352 -24.01 -0.77 26.59
CA LEU A 352 -25.21 0.07 26.48
C LEU A 352 -26.43 -0.65 25.87
N GLY A 353 -26.27 -1.93 25.51
CA GLY A 353 -27.30 -2.79 24.92
C GLY A 353 -27.36 -2.76 23.40
N CYS A 354 -26.36 -2.18 22.72
CA CYS A 354 -26.35 -2.13 21.26
C CYS A 354 -25.98 -3.49 20.65
N GLY A 355 -26.72 -3.92 19.64
CA GLY A 355 -26.27 -4.97 18.72
C GLY A 355 -25.30 -4.43 17.66
N HIS A 356 -25.03 -5.23 16.63
CA HIS A 356 -24.29 -4.74 15.45
C HIS A 356 -25.21 -4.06 14.44
N THR A 357 -24.65 -3.14 13.66
CA THR A 357 -25.26 -2.57 12.46
C THR A 357 -24.49 -3.00 11.20
N ASN A 358 -25.16 -2.94 10.05
CA ASN A 358 -24.57 -3.19 8.74
C ASN A 358 -24.06 -1.91 8.05
N VAL A 359 -24.10 -0.76 8.73
CA VAL A 359 -23.66 0.52 8.17
C VAL A 359 -22.16 0.70 8.42
N GLN A 360 -21.37 0.61 7.36
CA GLN A 360 -19.93 0.86 7.42
C GLN A 360 -19.65 2.28 7.92
N GLY A 361 -18.72 2.40 8.87
CA GLY A 361 -18.36 3.68 9.50
C GLY A 361 -19.14 4.02 10.78
N SER A 362 -20.12 3.19 11.17
CA SER A 362 -20.68 3.24 12.52
C SER A 362 -19.75 2.57 13.54
N ILE A 363 -19.85 2.99 14.80
CA ILE A 363 -19.10 2.38 15.90
C ILE A 363 -19.48 0.91 16.09
N MET A 364 -20.76 0.58 15.97
CA MET A 364 -21.30 -0.77 16.11
C MET A 364 -21.25 -1.61 14.82
N TYR A 365 -20.45 -1.21 13.82
CA TYR A 365 -20.14 -2.05 12.67
C TYR A 365 -19.30 -3.25 13.11
N PRO A 366 -19.60 -4.50 12.70
CA PRO A 366 -18.97 -5.69 13.25
C PRO A 366 -17.48 -5.77 12.97
N GLU A 367 -16.99 -5.31 11.82
CA GLU A 367 -15.58 -5.46 11.45
C GLU A 367 -14.79 -4.20 11.83
N LEU A 368 -13.97 -4.33 12.86
CA LEU A 368 -13.07 -3.28 13.34
C LEU A 368 -11.63 -3.57 12.91
N THR A 369 -11.35 -3.39 11.62
CA THR A 369 -10.00 -3.56 11.07
C THR A 369 -9.15 -2.30 11.25
N SER A 370 -7.82 -2.44 11.18
CA SER A 370 -6.88 -1.30 11.17
C SER A 370 -7.18 -0.32 10.03
N ALA A 371 -7.67 -0.82 8.88
CA ALA A 371 -8.06 0.00 7.73
C ALA A 371 -9.37 0.78 7.94
N THR A 372 -10.22 0.34 8.87
CA THR A 372 -11.47 1.02 9.27
C THR A 372 -11.29 1.96 10.46
N SER A 373 -10.05 2.18 10.94
CA SER A 373 -9.77 3.13 12.01
C SER A 373 -10.26 4.53 11.64
N LEU A 374 -11.35 4.96 12.27
CA LEU A 374 -11.85 6.31 12.15
C LEU A 374 -10.85 7.23 12.87
N ALA A 375 -10.26 8.19 12.16
CA ALA A 375 -9.28 9.12 12.76
C ALA A 375 -9.84 9.90 13.98
N ASN A 376 -11.17 9.94 14.15
CA ASN A 376 -11.85 10.50 15.31
C ASN A 376 -13.25 9.87 15.48
N PRO A 377 -13.37 8.67 16.07
CA PRO A 377 -14.63 7.93 16.10
C PRO A 377 -15.66 8.63 16.99
N VAL A 378 -16.90 8.78 16.53
CA VAL A 378 -18.04 9.30 17.31
C VAL A 378 -19.27 8.42 17.05
N PRO A 379 -20.15 8.20 18.05
CA PRO A 379 -21.40 7.48 17.80
C PRO A 379 -22.22 8.19 16.72
N THR A 380 -22.61 7.42 15.70
CA THR A 380 -23.45 7.86 14.59
C THR A 380 -24.94 7.81 14.97
N ALA A 381 -25.81 8.34 14.11
CA ALA A 381 -27.25 8.21 14.32
C ALA A 381 -27.69 6.73 14.40
N GLN A 382 -27.08 5.87 13.57
CA GLN A 382 -27.33 4.44 13.54
C GLN A 382 -26.93 3.76 14.86
N ASP A 383 -25.81 4.18 15.46
CA ASP A 383 -25.38 3.67 16.77
C ASP A 383 -26.40 4.03 17.86
N LEU A 384 -26.91 5.26 17.83
CA LEU A 384 -27.85 5.77 18.83
C LEU A 384 -29.24 5.12 18.75
N GLU A 385 -29.65 4.66 17.57
CA GLU A 385 -30.91 3.92 17.38
C GLU A 385 -30.89 2.55 18.07
N LEU A 386 -29.70 1.97 18.29
CA LEU A 386 -29.54 0.66 18.92
C LEU A 386 -29.57 0.72 20.46
N VAL A 387 -29.34 1.90 21.05
CA VAL A 387 -29.20 2.05 22.50
C VAL A 387 -30.53 1.79 23.21
N GLY A 388 -30.57 0.75 24.05
CA GLY A 388 -31.78 0.36 24.78
C GLY A 388 -32.85 -0.34 23.92
N GLY A 389 -32.48 -0.86 22.75
CA GLY A 389 -33.37 -1.51 21.79
C GLY A 389 -33.66 -3.00 22.03
N ASN A 390 -33.28 -3.58 23.17
CA ASN A 390 -33.57 -4.98 23.54
C ASN A 390 -34.59 -5.10 24.67
#